data_AF-A0A508YKW0-F1
#
_entry.id   AF-A0A508YKW0-F1
#
_cell.length_a   1.000
_cell.length_b   1.000
_cell.length_c   1.000
_cell.angle_alpha   90.00
_cell.angle_beta   90.00
_cell.angle_gamma   90.00
#
_symmetry.space_group_name_H-M   'P 1'
#
loop_
_entity.id
_entity.type
_entity.pdbx_description
1 polymer ?
#
loop_
_entity_poly.entity_id
_entity_poly.type
_entity_poly.pdbx_seq_one_letter_code
_entity_poly.pdbx_strand_id
1 'polypeptide(L)'
;MSLTVEEHKYYRGDKLQSIEYVTEFIDNNNDGVMYYMDAETGMYTDYGYCIDELQCYTNDWRKVAEDCCKRYGCELVGEELKATAEDALVQTMLAIYAWIEFRDWLYYDQIEEKRGIMHDKGE
;
A
#
# COMPACT_ATOMS: atom_id res chain seq x y z
N MET A 1 -4.35 3.16 -20.45
CA MET A 1 -4.69 1.87 -19.82
C MET A 1 -5.51 2.17 -18.59
N SER A 2 -6.60 1.44 -18.38
CA SER A 2 -7.33 1.47 -17.10
C SER A 2 -6.49 0.75 -16.06
N LEU A 3 -6.41 1.27 -14.83
CA LEU A 3 -5.79 0.56 -13.70
C LEU A 3 -6.72 -0.56 -13.19
N THR A 4 -8.03 -0.37 -13.38
CA THR A 4 -9.12 -1.25 -12.97
C THR A 4 -9.47 -2.27 -14.04
N VAL A 5 -9.76 -3.50 -13.61
CA VAL A 5 -10.40 -4.55 -14.43
C VAL A 5 -11.81 -4.92 -13.98
N GLU A 6 -12.15 -4.72 -12.71
CA GLU A 6 -13.49 -4.97 -12.17
C GLU A 6 -13.97 -3.81 -11.29
N GLU A 7 -15.27 -3.53 -11.33
CA GLU A 7 -15.93 -2.44 -10.61
C GLU A 7 -17.19 -2.96 -9.90
N HIS A 8 -17.28 -2.76 -8.59
CA HIS A 8 -18.49 -3.08 -7.79
C HIS A 8 -19.05 -1.84 -7.11
N LYS A 9 -20.34 -1.56 -7.32
CA LYS A 9 -21.03 -0.41 -6.71
C LYS A 9 -21.81 -0.81 -5.48
N TYR A 10 -21.59 -0.09 -4.38
CA TYR A 10 -22.29 -0.30 -3.12
C TYR A 10 -23.32 0.80 -2.89
N TYR A 11 -24.58 0.42 -2.73
CA TYR A 11 -25.70 1.34 -2.53
C TYR A 11 -26.30 1.18 -1.13
N ARG A 12 -26.73 2.30 -0.53
CA ARG A 12 -27.58 2.32 0.66
C ARG A 12 -28.93 2.90 0.27
N GLY A 13 -29.91 2.02 0.05
CA GLY A 13 -31.12 2.38 -0.68
C GLY A 13 -30.75 2.81 -2.10
N ASP A 14 -31.09 4.03 -2.45
CA ASP A 14 -30.91 4.63 -3.76
C ASP A 14 -29.68 5.57 -3.83
N LYS A 15 -28.96 5.75 -2.73
CA LYS A 15 -27.71 6.52 -2.67
C LYS A 15 -26.48 5.61 -2.85
N LEU A 16 -25.70 5.85 -3.91
CA LEU A 16 -24.36 5.28 -4.08
C LEU A 16 -23.47 5.69 -2.90
N GLN A 17 -22.85 4.73 -2.22
CA GLN A 17 -21.96 4.95 -1.08
C GLN A 17 -20.50 4.91 -1.51
N SER A 18 -20.14 3.86 -2.25
CA SER A 18 -18.78 3.65 -2.71
C SER A 18 -18.75 2.80 -3.96
N ILE A 19 -17.62 2.85 -4.65
CA ILE A 19 -17.28 1.97 -5.75
C ILE A 19 -15.99 1.26 -5.37
N GLU A 20 -16.01 -0.07 -5.33
CA GLU A 20 -14.81 -0.89 -5.25
C GLU A 20 -14.25 -1.13 -6.64
N TYR A 21 -12.94 -1.15 -6.71
CA TYR A 21 -12.16 -1.38 -7.89
C TYR A 21 -11.15 -2.48 -7.63
N VAL A 22 -11.04 -3.43 -8.56
CA VAL A 22 -10.03 -4.48 -8.55
C VAL A 22 -9.06 -4.24 -9.70
N THR A 23 -7.76 -4.28 -9.42
CA THR A 23 -6.70 -4.13 -10.44
C THR A 23 -6.13 -5.48 -10.88
N GLU A 24 -5.31 -5.47 -11.95
CA GLU A 24 -4.48 -6.64 -12.33
C GLU A 24 -3.19 -6.75 -11.50
N PHE A 25 -2.88 -5.74 -10.69
CA PHE A 25 -1.71 -5.82 -9.82
C PHE A 25 -1.99 -6.76 -8.67
N ILE A 26 -0.95 -7.47 -8.24
CA ILE A 26 -1.05 -8.52 -7.25
C ILE A 26 -0.40 -8.06 -5.95
N ASP A 27 -1.07 -8.30 -4.83
CA ASP A 27 -0.56 -8.04 -3.49
C ASP A 27 0.33 -9.18 -2.96
N ASN A 28 0.75 -9.09 -1.69
CA ASN A 28 1.61 -10.11 -1.06
C ASN A 28 0.89 -11.43 -0.74
N ASN A 29 -0.43 -11.51 -0.95
CA ASN A 29 -1.25 -12.72 -0.75
C ASN A 29 -1.66 -13.37 -2.08
N ASN A 30 -1.14 -12.87 -3.19
CA ASN A 30 -1.47 -13.28 -4.55
C ASN A 30 -2.92 -12.94 -4.97
N ASP A 31 -3.50 -11.91 -4.34
CA ASP A 31 -4.82 -11.37 -4.66
C ASP A 31 -4.69 -10.07 -5.48
N GLY A 32 -5.74 -9.74 -6.23
CA GLY A 32 -5.79 -8.47 -6.97
C GLY A 32 -5.87 -7.29 -5.99
N VAL A 33 -5.05 -6.26 -6.19
CA VAL A 33 -5.09 -5.06 -5.33
C VAL A 33 -6.45 -4.38 -5.47
N MET A 34 -7.14 -4.21 -4.33
CA MET A 34 -8.47 -3.63 -4.23
C MET A 34 -8.43 -2.26 -3.57
N TYR A 35 -9.20 -1.31 -4.07
CA TYR A 35 -9.38 0.00 -3.47
C TYR A 35 -10.80 0.51 -3.74
N TYR A 36 -11.19 1.55 -3.02
CA TYR A 36 -12.54 2.11 -3.07
C TYR A 36 -12.48 3.58 -3.42
N MET A 37 -13.49 4.07 -4.14
CA MET A 37 -13.82 5.49 -4.20
C MET A 37 -15.06 5.73 -3.33
N ASP A 38 -14.93 6.61 -2.35
CA ASP A 38 -16.05 7.14 -1.58
C ASP A 38 -16.87 8.06 -2.48
N ALA A 39 -18.14 7.72 -2.72
CA ALA A 39 -18.98 8.41 -3.69
C ALA A 39 -19.45 9.80 -3.22
N GLU A 40 -19.33 10.11 -1.93
CA GLU A 40 -19.70 11.41 -1.38
C GLU A 40 -18.59 12.44 -1.54
N THR A 41 -17.35 12.02 -1.32
CA THR A 41 -16.16 12.87 -1.35
C THR A 41 -15.38 12.78 -2.67
N GLY A 42 -15.57 11.70 -3.43
CA GLY A 42 -14.76 11.36 -4.59
C GLY A 42 -13.32 10.95 -4.26
N MET A 43 -13.02 10.70 -2.97
CA MET A 43 -11.70 10.29 -2.54
C MET A 43 -11.52 8.77 -2.69
N TYR A 44 -10.33 8.38 -3.13
CA TYR A 44 -9.90 6.99 -3.16
C TYR A 44 -9.33 6.58 -1.79
N THR A 45 -9.61 5.35 -1.36
CA THR A 45 -9.16 4.79 -0.09
C THR A 45 -8.96 3.27 -0.16
N ASP A 46 -8.08 2.74 0.68
CA ASP A 46 -7.87 1.30 0.85
C ASP A 46 -8.78 0.68 1.93
N TYR A 47 -9.61 1.50 2.61
CA TYR A 47 -10.38 1.11 3.80
C TYR A 47 -9.55 0.41 4.89
N GLY A 48 -8.25 0.72 4.95
CA GLY A 48 -7.32 0.21 5.96
C GLY A 48 -6.79 -1.20 5.72
N TYR A 49 -7.22 -1.92 4.68
CA TYR A 49 -6.73 -3.28 4.42
C TYR A 49 -5.22 -3.34 4.16
N CYS A 50 -4.68 -2.35 3.45
CA CYS A 50 -3.24 -2.33 3.15
C CYS A 50 -2.42 -2.03 4.41
N ILE A 51 -2.93 -1.15 5.27
CA ILE A 51 -2.31 -0.82 6.55
C ILE A 51 -2.38 -1.99 7.53
N ASP A 52 -3.53 -2.66 7.66
CA ASP A 52 -3.70 -3.83 8.54
C ASP A 52 -2.70 -4.94 8.18
N GLU A 53 -2.50 -5.20 6.89
CA GLU A 53 -1.51 -6.16 6.43
C GLU A 53 -0.08 -5.72 6.80
N LEU A 54 0.26 -4.44 6.60
CA LEU A 54 1.57 -3.90 6.96
C LEU A 54 1.87 -4.02 8.47
N GLN A 55 0.87 -3.81 9.33
CA GLN A 55 1.00 -3.94 10.78
C GLN A 55 1.43 -5.35 11.21
N CYS A 56 1.08 -6.38 10.43
CA CYS A 56 1.48 -7.76 10.71
C CYS A 56 2.99 -7.99 10.55
N TYR A 57 3.70 -7.14 9.81
CA TYR A 57 5.10 -7.36 9.45
C TYR A 57 6.08 -6.38 10.10
N THR A 58 5.60 -5.27 10.69
CA THR A 58 6.48 -4.31 11.34
C THR A 58 5.78 -3.45 12.39
N ASN A 59 6.50 -3.16 13.48
CA ASN A 59 6.08 -2.18 14.48
C ASN A 59 6.24 -0.73 13.98
N ASP A 60 7.08 -0.52 12.96
CA ASP A 60 7.32 0.79 12.33
C ASP A 60 6.37 1.05 11.14
N TRP A 61 5.25 0.34 11.06
CA TRP A 61 4.29 0.39 9.94
C TRP A 61 3.90 1.83 9.58
N ARG A 62 3.68 2.67 10.58
CA ARG A 62 3.24 4.05 10.37
C ARG A 62 4.28 4.85 9.60
N LYS A 63 5.56 4.67 9.93
CA LYS A 63 6.66 5.34 9.23
C LYS A 63 6.75 4.86 7.79
N VAL A 64 6.65 3.55 7.56
CA VAL A 64 6.68 2.96 6.21
C VAL A 64 5.52 3.51 5.35
N ALA A 65 4.31 3.54 5.91
CA ALA A 65 3.14 4.09 5.24
C ALA A 65 3.30 5.59 4.94
N GLU A 66 3.72 6.40 5.93
CA GLU A 66 3.94 7.84 5.76
C GLU A 66 5.02 8.16 4.71
N ASP A 67 6.11 7.38 4.67
CA ASP A 67 7.16 7.52 3.65
C ASP A 67 6.63 7.18 2.24
N CYS A 68 5.82 6.13 2.10
CA CYS A 68 5.17 5.78 0.83
C CYS A 68 4.16 6.84 0.40
N CYS A 69 3.29 7.28 1.31
CA CYS A 69 2.31 8.35 1.09
C CYS A 69 2.97 9.62 0.55
N LYS A 70 4.04 10.08 1.22
CA LYS A 70 4.81 11.26 0.81
C LYS A 70 5.40 11.11 -0.59
N ARG A 71 5.80 9.90 -0.99
CA ARG A 71 6.44 9.64 -2.28
C ARG A 71 5.46 9.73 -3.45
N TYR A 72 4.22 9.30 -3.27
CA TYR A 72 3.24 9.13 -4.33
C TYR A 72 2.04 10.08 -4.25
N GLY A 73 1.93 10.89 -3.20
CA GLY A 73 0.85 11.88 -3.05
C GLY A 73 -0.40 11.32 -2.37
N CYS A 74 -0.24 10.31 -1.52
CA CYS A 74 -1.27 9.84 -0.59
C CYS A 74 -1.18 10.56 0.76
N GLU A 75 -2.26 10.46 1.53
CA GLU A 75 -2.33 10.86 2.93
C GLU A 75 -2.71 9.65 3.79
N LEU A 76 -2.09 9.53 4.97
CA LEU A 76 -2.51 8.55 5.97
C LEU A 76 -3.46 9.22 6.96
N VAL A 77 -4.73 8.81 6.97
CA VAL A 77 -5.78 9.35 7.84
C VAL A 77 -6.24 8.26 8.79
N GLY A 78 -5.68 8.27 10.02
CA GLY A 78 -5.87 7.15 10.94
C GLY A 78 -5.09 5.94 10.43
N GLU A 79 -5.82 4.88 10.07
CA GLU A 79 -5.27 3.65 9.46
C GLU A 79 -5.72 3.52 7.99
N GLU A 80 -6.27 4.57 7.39
CA GLU A 80 -6.70 4.57 5.99
C GLU A 80 -5.73 5.37 5.12
N LEU A 81 -5.33 4.79 3.98
CA LEU A 81 -4.66 5.51 2.90
C LEU A 81 -5.72 6.26 2.11
N LYS A 82 -5.50 7.56 1.84
CA LYS A 82 -6.42 8.38 1.05
C LYS A 82 -5.70 9.14 -0.06
N ALA A 83 -6.36 9.28 -1.20
CA ALA A 83 -5.90 10.16 -2.28
C ALA A 83 -7.07 10.73 -3.07
N THR A 84 -6.84 11.87 -3.71
CA THR A 84 -7.75 12.45 -4.71
C THR A 84 -7.51 11.88 -6.11
N ALA A 85 -6.37 11.23 -6.33
CA ALA A 85 -6.00 10.58 -7.57
C ALA A 85 -5.85 9.08 -7.35
N GLU A 86 -6.45 8.30 -8.25
CA GLU A 86 -6.46 6.84 -8.22
C GLU A 86 -5.05 6.25 -8.29
N ASP A 87 -4.22 6.77 -9.19
CA ASP A 87 -2.85 6.31 -9.41
C ASP A 87 -1.96 6.57 -8.20
N ALA A 88 -2.15 7.67 -7.48
CA ALA A 88 -1.46 7.97 -6.23
C ALA A 88 -1.76 6.90 -5.16
N LEU A 89 -3.03 6.49 -5.01
CA LEU A 89 -3.41 5.43 -4.08
C LEU A 89 -2.82 4.08 -4.48
N VAL A 90 -3.05 3.66 -5.72
CA VAL A 90 -2.58 2.35 -6.19
C VAL A 90 -1.06 2.25 -6.11
N GLN A 91 -0.31 3.30 -6.50
CA GLN A 91 1.15 3.30 -6.36
C GLN A 91 1.59 3.22 -4.90
N THR A 92 0.88 3.88 -3.98
CA THR A 92 1.18 3.82 -2.55
C THR A 92 0.96 2.40 -2.00
N MET A 93 -0.17 1.78 -2.33
CA MET A 93 -0.48 0.40 -1.93
C MET A 93 0.56 -0.59 -2.48
N LEU A 94 0.91 -0.48 -3.78
CA LEU A 94 1.91 -1.34 -4.39
C LEU A 94 3.29 -1.17 -3.76
N ALA A 95 3.67 0.04 -3.36
CA ALA A 95 4.93 0.27 -2.67
C ALA A 95 4.94 -0.39 -1.28
N ILE A 96 3.82 -0.36 -0.57
CA ILE A 96 3.67 -1.04 0.72
C ILE A 96 3.70 -2.56 0.54
N TYR A 97 2.96 -3.12 -0.41
CA TYR A 97 2.99 -4.56 -0.68
C TYR A 97 4.37 -5.04 -1.13
N ALA A 98 5.07 -4.28 -1.98
CA ALA A 98 6.45 -4.56 -2.34
C ALA A 98 7.40 -4.48 -1.13
N TRP A 99 7.18 -3.53 -0.21
CA TRP A 99 7.94 -3.46 1.02
C TRP A 99 7.72 -4.71 1.88
N ILE A 100 6.47 -5.18 1.99
CA ILE A 100 6.12 -6.41 2.72
C ILE A 100 6.81 -7.64 2.12
N GLU A 101 6.69 -7.81 0.80
CA GLU A 101 7.22 -8.96 0.05
C GLU A 101 8.76 -9.01 0.12
N PHE A 102 9.41 -7.86 -0.08
CA PHE A 102 10.88 -7.80 -0.23
C PHE A 102 11.61 -7.39 1.06
N ARG A 103 10.93 -7.23 2.20
CA ARG A 103 11.57 -6.84 3.47
C ARG A 103 12.73 -7.76 3.84
N ASP A 104 12.60 -9.06 3.61
CA ASP A 104 13.60 -10.04 4.03
C ASP A 104 14.85 -9.95 3.15
N TRP A 105 14.70 -9.56 1.88
CA TRP A 105 15.82 -9.26 0.99
C TRP A 105 16.54 -7.98 1.42
N LEU A 106 15.77 -6.95 1.77
CA LEU A 106 16.30 -5.69 2.30
C LEU A 106 17.05 -5.89 3.64
N TYR A 107 16.57 -6.80 4.49
CA TYR A 107 17.25 -7.16 5.73
C TYR A 107 18.51 -8.00 5.49
N TYR A 108 18.46 -8.94 4.53
CA TYR A 108 19.61 -9.77 4.20
C TYR A 108 20.78 -8.93 3.65
N ASP A 109 20.49 -8.00 2.73
CA ASP A 109 21.51 -7.11 2.16
C ASP A 109 22.12 -6.19 3.20
N GLN A 110 21.34 -5.68 4.16
CA GLN A 110 21.87 -4.87 5.28
C GLN A 110 22.76 -5.68 6.24
N ILE A 111 22.46 -6.97 6.44
CA ILE A 111 23.29 -7.86 7.26
C ILE A 111 24.59 -8.17 6.53
N GLU A 112 24.54 -8.50 5.24
CA GLU A 112 25.73 -8.81 4.44
C GLU A 112 26.62 -7.57 4.23
N GLU A 113 26.04 -6.38 4.02
CA GLU A 113 26.80 -5.12 3.97
C GLU A 113 27.50 -4.84 5.32
N LYS A 114 26.80 -5.03 6.46
CA LYS A 114 27.42 -4.93 7.79
C LYS A 114 28.50 -5.99 8.02
N ARG A 115 28.33 -7.22 7.53
CA ARG A 115 29.34 -8.28 7.60
C ARG A 115 30.56 -7.93 6.75
N GLY A 116 30.38 -7.46 5.52
CA GLY A 116 31.46 -6.98 4.66
C GLY A 116 32.26 -5.84 5.28
N ILE A 117 31.59 -4.86 5.90
CA ILE A 117 32.25 -3.75 6.62
C ILE A 117 33.03 -4.23 7.85
N MET A 118 32.57 -5.28 8.53
CA MET A 118 33.32 -5.87 9.66
C MET A 118 34.54 -6.68 9.19
N HIS A 119 34.47 -7.34 8.04
CA HIS A 119 35.60 -8.08 7.45
C HIS A 119 36.70 -7.13 6.94
N ASP A 120 36.36 -5.97 6.38
CA ASP A 120 37.34 -4.96 5.91
C ASP A 120 38.02 -4.15 7.01
N LYS A 121 37.51 -4.21 8.25
CA LYS A 121 38.12 -3.53 9.42
C LYS A 121 39.04 -4.43 10.25
N GLY A 122 39.38 -5.60 9.72
CA GLY A 122 40.25 -6.58 10.36
C GLY A 122 41.49 -6.92 9.53
N GLU A 123 42.37 -5.94 9.31
CA GLU A 123 43.80 -6.13 9.03
C GLU A 123 44.63 -5.15 9.87
#